data_AF-A0A4R5PN74-F1
#
_entry.id   AF-A0A4R5PN74-F1
#
_cell.length_a   1.000
_cell.length_b   1.000
_cell.length_c   1.000
_cell.angle_alpha   90.00
_cell.angle_beta   90.00
_cell.angle_gamma   90.00
#
_symmetry.space_group_name_H-M   'P 1'
#
loop_
_entity.id
_entity.type
_entity.pdbx_description
1 polymer ?
#
loop_
_entity_poly.entity_id
_entity_poly.type
_entity_poly.pdbx_seq_one_letter_code
_entity_poly.pdbx_strand_id
1 'polypeptide(L)'
;MPYSGIIHGTEGAEPVEITVANATSSTLNCEAALAHWYSDKLGAVSPGAELNLTLWHDRKTGVFNLMNATNDRMPVEALWCAGEAGRTRLTLPIAAGPAEATLRYSCHASDDAGLSCDAAGG
;
A
#
# COMPACT_ATOMS: atom_id res chain seq x y z
N MET A 1 -20.37 -14.90 -13.72
CA MET A 1 -19.02 -14.66 -14.24
C MET A 1 -18.11 -15.71 -13.61
N PRO A 2 -17.48 -16.63 -14.35
CA PRO A 2 -16.51 -17.50 -13.74
C PRO A 2 -15.32 -16.64 -13.27
N TYR A 3 -14.80 -16.96 -12.09
CA TYR A 3 -13.54 -16.42 -11.60
C TYR A 3 -12.47 -16.71 -12.66
N SER A 4 -11.81 -15.68 -13.20
CA SER A 4 -10.89 -15.81 -14.35
C SER A 4 -9.56 -16.47 -14.00
N GLY A 5 -9.41 -17.01 -12.80
CA GLY A 5 -8.14 -17.49 -12.27
C GLY A 5 -7.21 -16.35 -11.86
N ILE A 6 -5.99 -16.72 -11.52
CA ILE A 6 -4.91 -15.80 -11.15
C ILE A 6 -4.47 -15.03 -12.41
N ILE A 7 -4.45 -13.70 -12.33
CA ILE A 7 -3.94 -12.85 -13.42
C ILE A 7 -2.43 -12.75 -13.27
N HIS A 8 -1.69 -13.17 -14.30
CA HIS A 8 -0.22 -13.09 -14.34
C HIS A 8 0.26 -11.86 -15.11
N GLY A 9 1.38 -11.29 -14.66
CA GLY A 9 2.06 -10.17 -15.30
C GLY A 9 1.35 -8.82 -15.12
N THR A 10 1.83 -7.80 -15.82
CA THR A 10 1.45 -6.39 -15.62
C THR A 10 0.69 -5.79 -16.80
N GLU A 11 0.46 -6.57 -17.85
CA GLU A 11 -0.25 -6.13 -19.05
C GLU A 11 -1.66 -5.61 -18.73
N GLY A 12 -1.94 -4.37 -19.13
CA GLY A 12 -3.22 -3.70 -18.87
C GLY A 12 -3.40 -3.17 -17.44
N ALA A 13 -2.37 -3.23 -16.59
CA ALA A 13 -2.33 -2.53 -15.31
C ALA A 13 -1.32 -1.37 -15.35
N GLU A 14 -1.62 -0.30 -14.61
CA GLU A 14 -0.79 0.89 -14.53
C GLU A 14 0.09 0.84 -13.27
N PRO A 15 1.42 1.07 -13.38
CA PRO A 15 2.26 1.14 -12.20
C PRO A 15 1.94 2.41 -11.41
N VAL A 16 1.79 2.25 -10.10
CA VAL A 16 1.62 3.34 -9.15
C VAL A 16 2.70 3.23 -8.09
N GLU A 17 3.55 4.25 -8.01
CA GLU A 17 4.58 4.35 -6.99
C GLU A 17 3.95 4.76 -5.66
N ILE A 18 4.20 3.99 -4.61
CA ILE A 18 3.77 4.28 -3.25
C ILE A 18 5.00 4.62 -2.42
N THR A 19 4.99 5.81 -1.83
CA THR A 19 6.01 6.24 -0.86
C THR A 19 5.39 6.35 0.52
N VAL A 20 6.03 5.73 1.52
CA VAL A 20 5.66 5.85 2.93
C VAL A 20 6.82 6.46 3.70
N ALA A 21 6.66 7.71 4.13
CA ALA A 21 7.66 8.41 4.94
C ALA A 21 7.36 8.24 6.44
N ASN A 22 8.38 7.87 7.20
CA ASN A 22 8.28 7.72 8.65
C ASN A 22 8.76 8.99 9.36
N ALA A 23 7.83 9.87 9.73
CA ALA A 23 8.10 11.06 10.53
C ALA A 23 7.90 10.81 12.04
N THR A 24 7.86 9.55 12.47
CA THR A 24 7.81 9.16 13.88
C THR A 24 9.22 8.96 14.46
N SER A 25 9.32 8.72 15.77
CA SER A 25 10.57 8.40 16.47
C SER A 25 10.90 6.91 16.52
N SER A 26 10.03 6.02 16.03
CA SER A 26 10.20 4.56 16.09
C SER A 26 10.15 3.93 14.69
N THR A 27 10.72 2.73 14.54
CA THR A 27 10.63 1.99 13.27
C THR A 27 9.19 1.57 12.99
N LEU A 28 8.71 1.78 11.76
CA LEU A 28 7.43 1.28 11.29
C LEU A 28 7.61 -0.02 10.52
N ASN A 29 6.79 -1.03 10.76
CA ASN A 29 6.66 -2.20 9.91
C ASN A 29 5.40 -2.06 9.06
N CYS A 30 5.56 -2.08 7.74
CA CYS A 30 4.48 -1.92 6.79
C CYS A 30 4.17 -3.22 6.05
N GLU A 31 2.89 -3.47 5.83
CA GLU A 31 2.33 -4.70 5.28
C GLU A 31 1.18 -4.39 4.31
N ALA A 32 1.02 -5.22 3.28
CA ALA A 32 -0.17 -5.24 2.46
C ALA A 32 -1.10 -6.33 2.98
N ALA A 33 -2.32 -5.96 3.35
CA ALA A 33 -3.41 -6.91 3.51
C ALA A 33 -3.91 -7.28 2.12
N LEU A 34 -3.79 -8.56 1.79
CA LEU A 34 -4.18 -9.14 0.51
C LEU A 34 -5.53 -9.85 0.66
N ALA A 35 -6.25 -10.01 -0.44
CA ALA A 35 -7.50 -10.77 -0.45
C ALA A 35 -7.32 -12.18 0.15
N HIS A 36 -8.36 -12.69 0.80
CA HIS A 36 -8.39 -14.00 1.49
C HIS A 36 -7.51 -14.09 2.76
N TRP A 37 -7.45 -13.01 3.54
CA TRP A 37 -6.86 -12.95 4.89
C TRP A 37 -5.36 -13.26 4.97
N TYR A 38 -4.64 -13.08 3.87
CA TYR A 38 -3.18 -13.14 3.85
C TYR A 38 -2.60 -11.73 3.91
N SER A 39 -1.44 -11.58 4.55
CA SER A 39 -0.68 -10.32 4.52
C SER A 39 0.71 -10.61 3.97
N ASP A 40 1.26 -9.64 3.23
CA ASP A 40 2.66 -9.68 2.81
C ASP A 40 3.44 -8.51 3.42
N LYS A 41 4.68 -8.78 3.79
CA LYS A 41 5.57 -7.78 4.38
C LYS A 41 6.10 -6.89 3.27
N LEU A 42 5.84 -5.59 3.37
CA LEU A 42 6.36 -4.61 2.43
C LEU A 42 7.74 -4.09 2.83
N GLY A 43 7.96 -3.90 4.14
CA GLY A 43 9.25 -3.45 4.64
C GLY A 43 9.18 -2.86 6.04
N ALA A 44 10.37 -2.55 6.58
CA ALA A 44 10.52 -1.74 7.78
C ALA A 44 11.07 -0.37 7.39
N VAL A 45 10.57 0.69 8.03
CA VAL A 45 10.92 2.08 7.74
C VAL A 45 11.50 2.70 9.01
N SER A 46 12.81 2.94 9.02
CA SER A 46 13.48 3.62 10.14
C SER A 46 12.96 5.06 10.32
N PRO A 47 13.11 5.66 11.53
CA PRO A 47 12.80 7.07 11.74
C PRO A 47 13.50 7.98 10.71
N GLY A 48 12.73 8.87 10.08
CA GLY A 48 13.21 9.79 9.03
C GLY A 48 13.49 9.15 7.67
N ALA A 49 13.24 7.85 7.51
CA ALA A 49 13.42 7.12 6.24
C ALA A 49 12.10 6.95 5.48
N GLU A 50 12.21 6.42 4.27
CA GLU A 50 11.07 6.17 3.38
C GLU A 50 11.11 4.75 2.83
N LEU A 51 9.92 4.16 2.67
CA LEU A 51 9.69 2.94 1.90
C LEU A 51 9.09 3.33 0.56
N ASN A 52 9.68 2.84 -0.53
CA ASN A 52 9.14 2.95 -1.88
C ASN A 52 8.79 1.56 -2.40
N LEU A 53 7.59 1.41 -2.95
CA LEU A 53 7.12 0.19 -3.59
C LEU A 53 6.20 0.52 -4.76
N THR A 54 5.97 -0.44 -5.65
CA THR A 54 5.06 -0.28 -6.77
C THR A 54 3.85 -1.19 -6.60
N LEU A 55 2.66 -0.60 -6.68
CA LEU A 55 1.41 -1.34 -6.87
C LEU A 55 0.96 -1.21 -8.32
N TRP A 56 0.13 -2.16 -8.77
CA TRP A 56 -0.38 -2.20 -10.13
C TRP A 56 -1.89 -1.97 -10.12
N HIS A 57 -2.32 -0.83 -10.66
CA HIS A 57 -3.71 -0.41 -10.72
C HIS A 57 -4.41 -1.00 -11.93
N ASP A 58 -5.50 -1.73 -11.71
CA ASP A 58 -6.41 -2.15 -12.76
C ASP A 58 -7.46 -1.05 -12.96
N ARG A 59 -7.32 -0.26 -14.04
CA ARG A 59 -8.26 0.82 -14.37
C ARG A 59 -9.71 0.39 -14.51
N LYS A 60 -9.97 -0.87 -14.87
CA LYS A 60 -11.34 -1.36 -15.08
C LYS A 60 -12.05 -1.57 -13.76
N THR A 61 -11.34 -2.09 -12.75
CA THR A 61 -11.93 -2.46 -11.45
C THR A 61 -11.59 -1.48 -10.33
N GLY A 62 -10.55 -0.67 -10.51
CA GLY A 62 -9.97 0.21 -9.50
C GLY A 62 -9.04 -0.48 -8.51
N VAL A 63 -8.85 -1.79 -8.62
CA VAL A 63 -8.07 -2.58 -7.67
C VAL A 63 -6.57 -2.30 -7.84
N PHE A 64 -5.89 -2.11 -6.71
CA PHE A 64 -4.43 -2.11 -6.65
C PHE A 64 -3.92 -3.52 -6.36
N ASN A 65 -2.85 -3.93 -7.03
CA ASN A 65 -2.28 -5.26 -6.89
C ASN A 65 -0.80 -5.19 -6.50
N LEU A 66 -0.41 -6.03 -5.55
CA LEU A 66 0.99 -6.35 -5.27
C LEU A 66 1.39 -7.54 -6.16
N MET A 67 2.58 -7.49 -6.78
CA MET A 67 3.08 -8.65 -7.52
C MET A 67 3.76 -9.61 -6.56
N ASN A 68 3.37 -10.89 -6.60
CA ASN A 68 4.09 -11.93 -5.85
C ASN A 68 5.34 -12.43 -6.62
N ALA A 69 6.08 -13.37 -6.01
CA ALA A 69 7.31 -13.93 -6.59
C ALA A 69 7.13 -14.70 -7.92
N THR A 70 5.90 -15.10 -8.27
CA THR A 70 5.56 -15.76 -9.55
C THR A 70 4.93 -14.81 -10.56
N ASN A 71 4.98 -13.50 -10.31
CA ASN A 71 4.35 -12.45 -11.11
C ASN A 71 2.82 -12.56 -11.16
N ASP A 72 2.19 -13.00 -10.08
CA ASP A 72 0.73 -12.98 -9.94
C ASP A 72 0.29 -11.65 -9.35
N ARG A 73 -0.84 -11.14 -9.82
CA ARG A 73 -1.50 -9.98 -9.22
C ARG A 73 -2.23 -10.41 -7.95
N MET A 74 -1.74 -9.95 -6.82
CA MET A 74 -2.36 -10.11 -5.52
C MET A 74 -3.18 -8.86 -5.18
N PRO A 75 -4.53 -8.93 -5.16
CA PRO A 75 -5.36 -7.78 -4.84
C PRO A 75 -5.07 -7.26 -3.43
N VAL A 76 -4.76 -5.97 -3.32
CA VAL A 76 -4.51 -5.28 -2.06
C VAL A 76 -5.83 -4.71 -1.54
N GLU A 77 -6.24 -5.14 -0.36
CA GLU A 77 -7.42 -4.60 0.33
C GLU A 77 -7.04 -3.38 1.18
N ALA A 78 -5.84 -3.38 1.74
CA ALA A 78 -5.34 -2.29 2.57
C ALA A 78 -3.82 -2.31 2.67
N LEU A 79 -3.24 -1.13 2.79
CA LEU A 79 -1.87 -0.98 3.31
C LEU A 79 -1.94 -0.60 4.78
N TRP A 80 -1.06 -1.19 5.58
CA TRP A 80 -0.96 -0.93 7.00
C TRP A 80 0.47 -0.65 7.39
N CYS A 81 0.68 0.28 8.31
CA CYS A 81 1.94 0.45 9.01
C CYS A 81 1.70 0.39 10.52
N ALA A 82 2.61 -0.26 11.24
CA ALA A 82 2.54 -0.43 12.68
C ALA A 82 3.87 -0.09 13.33
N GLY A 83 3.83 0.53 14.51
CA GLY A 83 4.97 0.87 15.35
C GLY A 83 4.56 0.91 16.81
N GLU A 84 5.37 1.54 17.67
CA GLU A 84 5.09 1.60 19.12
C GLU A 84 3.79 2.37 19.43
N ALA A 85 3.48 3.40 18.64
CA ALA A 85 2.26 4.21 18.78
C ALA A 85 0.98 3.55 18.22
N GLY A 86 1.05 2.27 17.85
CA GLY A 86 -0.08 1.51 17.33
C GLY A 86 0.02 1.21 15.83
N ARG A 87 -1.13 1.05 15.17
CA ARG A 87 -1.23 0.65 13.76
C ARG A 87 -2.23 1.55 13.05
N THR A 88 -1.92 1.91 11.81
CA THR A 88 -2.77 2.75 10.97
C THR A 88 -2.88 2.24 9.55
N ARG A 89 -4.02 2.53 8.92
CA ARG A 89 -4.32 2.14 7.53
C ARG A 89 -3.98 3.30 6.61
N LEU A 90 -3.29 3.03 5.51
CA LEU A 90 -3.08 4.00 4.44
C LEU A 90 -4.26 3.89 3.48
N THR A 91 -4.91 5.01 3.19
CA THR A 91 -6.07 5.06 2.30
C THR A 91 -5.62 5.00 0.85
N LEU A 92 -5.93 3.89 0.16
CA LEU A 92 -5.77 3.79 -1.29
C LEU A 92 -7.00 4.39 -2.01
N PRO A 93 -6.83 5.22 -3.05
CA PRO A 93 -7.94 5.80 -3.81
C PRO A 93 -8.52 4.77 -4.80
N ILE A 94 -9.17 3.72 -4.27
CA ILE A 94 -9.76 2.64 -5.08
C ILE A 94 -10.96 3.19 -5.87
N ALA A 95 -10.75 3.41 -7.16
CA ALA A 95 -11.79 3.81 -8.11
C ALA A 95 -11.41 3.34 -9.53
N ALA A 96 -12.42 3.05 -10.35
CA ALA A 96 -12.21 2.79 -11.78
C ALA A 96 -11.80 4.09 -12.51
N GLY A 97 -11.13 3.94 -13.65
CA GLY A 97 -10.50 5.06 -14.36
C GLY A 97 -8.98 5.09 -14.15
N PRO A 98 -8.28 6.17 -14.51
CA PRO A 98 -6.86 6.31 -14.23
C PRO A 98 -6.60 6.54 -12.73
N ALA A 99 -5.45 6.09 -12.24
CA ALA A 99 -4.91 6.46 -10.93
C ALA A 99 -3.81 7.52 -11.07
N GLU A 100 -3.52 8.23 -9.98
CA GLU A 100 -2.27 8.99 -9.89
C GLU A 100 -1.08 8.05 -10.02
N ALA A 101 -0.04 8.47 -10.74
CA ALA A 101 1.16 7.66 -10.93
C ALA A 101 1.98 7.50 -9.64
N THR A 102 1.78 8.39 -8.66
CA THR A 102 2.49 8.40 -7.38
C THR A 102 1.52 8.72 -6.26
N LEU A 103 1.56 7.96 -5.18
CA LEU A 103 0.86 8.23 -3.92
C LEU A 103 1.88 8.32 -2.80
N ARG A 104 1.86 9.42 -2.04
CA ARG A 104 2.77 9.64 -0.94
C ARG A 104 2.01 9.71 0.38
N TYR A 105 2.52 8.99 1.37
CA TYR A 105 1.99 8.98 2.73
C TYR A 105 3.06 9.47 3.71
N SER A 106 2.66 10.32 4.64
CA SER A 106 3.51 10.75 5.76
C SER A 106 2.92 10.23 7.05
N CYS A 107 3.69 9.42 7.77
CA CYS A 107 3.27 8.81 9.01
C CYS A 107 3.79 9.58 10.22
N HIS A 108 2.87 9.94 11.12
CA HIS A 108 3.12 10.71 12.32
C HIS A 108 2.56 9.98 13.54
N ALA A 109 3.15 10.22 14.71
CA ALA A 109 2.65 9.71 15.97
C ALA A 109 2.39 10.90 16.90
N SER A 110 1.24 10.89 17.59
CA SER A 110 0.95 11.80 18.69
C SER A 110 0.47 11.04 19.91
N ASP A 111 0.70 11.61 21.10
CA ASP A 111 0.37 10.95 22.37
C ASP A 111 -1.14 10.70 22.52
N ASP A 112 -1.97 11.58 21.96
CA ASP A 112 -3.44 11.51 22.08
C ASP A 112 -4.13 10.71 20.96
N ALA A 113 -3.57 10.68 19.75
CA ALA A 113 -4.21 10.06 18.58
C ALA A 113 -3.52 8.78 18.09
N GLY A 114 -2.35 8.44 18.65
CA GLY A 114 -1.55 7.30 18.20
C GLY A 114 -0.93 7.53 16.82
N LEU A 115 -0.67 6.43 16.10
CA LEU A 115 -0.12 6.46 14.75
C LEU A 115 -1.19 6.87 13.70
N SER A 116 -0.89 7.88 12.89
CA SER A 116 -1.65 8.24 11.69
C SER A 116 -0.74 8.30 10.47
N CYS A 117 -1.27 8.01 9.28
CA CYS A 117 -0.57 8.25 8.02
C CYS A 117 -1.52 8.95 7.07
N ASP A 118 -1.17 10.17 6.68
CA ASP A 118 -1.99 10.99 5.81
C ASP A 118 -1.39 11.03 4.42
N ALA A 119 -2.26 11.05 3.40
CA ALA A 119 -1.81 11.28 2.04
C ALA A 119 -1.21 12.69 1.98
N ALA A 120 0.09 12.78 1.74
CA ALA A 120 0.73 14.04 1.42
C ALA A 120 0.27 14.39 0.01
N GLY A 121 -0.72 15.28 -0.12
CA GLY A 121 -1.30 15.65 -1.40
C GLY A 121 -0.22 15.94 -2.45
N GLY A 122 -0.43 15.42 -3.66
CA GLY A 122 0.37 15.72 -4.85
C GLY A 122 0.10 17.13 -5.39
#